data_AF-A0A9D2P238-F1
#
_entry.id   AF-A0A9D2P238-F1
#
_cell.length_a   1.000
_cell.length_b   1.000
_cell.length_c   1.000
_cell.angle_alpha   90.00
_cell.angle_beta   90.00
_cell.angle_gamma   90.00
#
_symmetry.space_group_name_H-M   'P 1'
#
loop_
_entity.id
_entity.type
_entity.pdbx_description
1 polymer ?
#
loop_
_entity_poly.entity_id
_entity_poly.type
_entity_poly.pdbx_seq_one_letter_code
_entity_poly.pdbx_strand_id
1 'polypeptide(L)'
;MRVFDTHAHYDSGAFNADRLELLASMPEQGVELILNPGCDLESSRTAVELSQRFPFVYAAVGVHPSDCGGWEDSWLEELRALAACPKVKAVGEIG
;
A
#
# COMPACT_ATOMS: atom_id res chain seq x y z
N MET A 1 17.28 9.94 -13.58
CA MET A 1 16.90 10.62 -12.33
C MET A 1 16.28 9.56 -11.43
N ARG A 2 16.53 9.58 -10.12
CA ARG A 2 15.99 8.60 -9.17
C ARG A 2 14.88 9.27 -8.37
N VAL A 3 13.71 8.64 -8.28
CA VAL A 3 12.54 9.19 -7.59
C VAL A 3 11.99 8.21 -6.56
N PHE A 4 11.31 8.76 -5.56
CA PHE A 4 10.46 8.03 -4.64
C PHE A 4 9.01 8.41 -4.99
N ASP A 5 8.24 7.44 -5.46
CA ASP A 5 6.79 7.57 -5.54
C ASP A 5 6.18 7.41 -4.13
N THR A 6 5.93 8.54 -3.48
CA THR A 6 5.48 8.55 -2.09
C THR A 6 4.00 8.20 -1.93
N HIS A 7 3.22 8.08 -3.02
CA HIS A 7 1.79 7.77 -2.93
C HIS A 7 1.24 7.25 -4.27
N ALA A 8 1.12 5.93 -4.39
CA ALA A 8 0.45 5.30 -5.52
C ALA A 8 -0.28 4.02 -5.12
N HIS A 9 -1.48 3.82 -5.68
CA HIS A 9 -2.33 2.66 -5.39
C HIS A 9 -2.08 1.54 -6.41
N TYR A 10 -0.95 0.85 -6.29
CA TYR A 10 -0.65 -0.34 -7.11
C TYR A 10 -1.50 -1.56 -6.72
N ASP A 11 -2.16 -1.54 -5.57
CA ASP A 11 -3.21 -2.46 -5.17
C ASP A 11 -4.51 -2.29 -6.00
N SER A 12 -4.69 -1.15 -6.68
CA SER A 12 -5.86 -0.88 -7.52
C SER A 12 -6.10 -1.97 -8.57
N GLY A 13 -7.39 -2.21 -8.85
CA GLY A 13 -7.83 -3.12 -9.90
C GLY A 13 -7.35 -2.71 -11.31
N ALA A 14 -6.97 -1.44 -11.51
CA ALA A 14 -6.40 -0.95 -12.76
C ALA A 14 -5.10 -1.68 -13.14
N PHE A 15 -4.38 -2.25 -12.17
CA PHE A 15 -3.13 -2.98 -12.37
C PHE A 15 -3.30 -4.50 -12.35
N ASN A 16 -4.53 -5.03 -12.29
CA ASN A 16 -4.74 -6.49 -12.17
C ASN A 16 -4.10 -7.31 -13.30
N ALA A 17 -3.94 -6.73 -14.49
CA ALA A 17 -3.40 -7.43 -15.64
C ALA A 17 -1.89 -7.71 -15.53
N ASP A 18 -1.13 -6.81 -14.89
CA ASP A 18 0.34 -6.79 -14.97
C ASP A 18 1.03 -6.27 -13.71
N ARG A 19 0.32 -6.12 -12.57
CA ARG A 19 0.82 -5.52 -11.31
C ARG A 19 2.24 -5.94 -10.95
N LEU A 20 2.51 -7.25 -11.02
CA LEU A 20 3.78 -7.81 -10.58
C LEU A 20 4.90 -7.54 -11.57
N GLU A 21 4.64 -7.64 -12.88
CA GLU A 21 5.62 -7.29 -13.90
C GLU A 21 5.90 -5.78 -13.89
N LEU A 22 4.84 -4.97 -13.78
CA LEU A 22 4.93 -3.52 -13.67
C LEU A 22 5.81 -3.11 -12.48
N LEU A 23 5.48 -3.58 -11.27
CA LEU A 23 6.25 -3.26 -10.06
C LEU A 23 7.71 -3.73 -10.18
N ALA A 24 7.96 -4.93 -10.70
CA ALA A 24 9.32 -5.45 -10.88
C ALA A 24 10.20 -4.57 -11.79
N SER A 25 9.59 -3.86 -12.76
CA SER A 25 10.30 -2.98 -13.70
C SER A 25 10.65 -1.59 -13.13
N MET A 26 10.01 -1.17 -12.04
CA MET A 26 10.08 0.21 -11.52
C MET A 26 11.50 0.72 -11.25
N PRO A 27 12.41 -0.06 -10.62
CA PRO A 27 13.78 0.42 -10.37
C PRO A 27 14.54 0.74 -11.65
N GLU A 28 14.34 -0.02 -12.72
CA GLU A 28 14.99 0.20 -14.02
C GLU A 28 14.47 1.46 -14.72
N GLN A 29 13.24 1.86 -14.42
CA GLN A 29 12.62 3.11 -14.88
C GLN A 29 12.98 4.33 -14.02
N GLY A 30 13.78 4.15 -12.96
CA GLY A 30 14.22 5.21 -12.06
C GLY A 30 13.31 5.49 -10.86
N VAL A 31 12.27 4.68 -10.65
CA VAL A 31 11.44 4.70 -9.42
C VAL A 31 12.06 3.74 -8.42
N GLU A 32 12.86 4.28 -7.50
CA GLU A 32 13.68 3.46 -6.58
C GLU A 32 12.96 3.07 -5.29
N LEU A 33 11.92 3.82 -4.92
CA LEU A 33 11.10 3.58 -3.74
C LEU A 33 9.65 3.87 -4.06
N ILE A 34 8.74 3.12 -3.45
CA ILE A 34 7.29 3.26 -3.59
C ILE A 34 6.66 3.15 -2.21
N LEU A 35 5.68 3.98 -1.90
CA LEU A 35 4.78 3.82 -0.76
C LEU A 35 3.36 3.60 -1.31
N ASN A 36 2.82 2.41 -1.09
CA ASN A 36 1.47 2.05 -1.47
C ASN A 36 0.52 2.21 -0.27
N PRO A 37 -0.40 3.19 -0.27
CA PRO A 37 -1.40 3.31 0.78
C PRO A 37 -2.62 2.42 0.50
N GLY A 38 -3.15 1.77 1.54
CA GLY A 38 -4.50 1.20 1.52
C GLY A 38 -5.57 2.25 1.81
N CYS A 39 -6.77 2.04 1.27
CA CYS A 39 -7.96 2.88 1.46
C CYS A 39 -9.00 2.22 2.39
N ASP A 40 -8.86 0.93 2.66
CA ASP A 40 -9.69 0.14 3.56
C ASP A 40 -8.86 -1.03 4.14
N LEU A 41 -9.48 -1.94 4.88
CA LEU A 41 -8.78 -3.08 5.45
C LEU A 41 -8.23 -4.05 4.39
N GLU A 42 -8.97 -4.29 3.29
CA GLU A 42 -8.56 -5.23 2.25
C GLU A 42 -7.37 -4.70 1.45
N SER A 43 -7.46 -3.48 0.94
CA SER A 43 -6.37 -2.79 0.26
C SER A 43 -5.17 -2.57 1.17
N SER A 44 -5.36 -2.33 2.47
CA SER A 44 -4.27 -2.28 3.45
C SER A 44 -3.53 -3.62 3.57
N ARG A 45 -4.24 -4.75 3.55
CA ARG A 45 -3.61 -6.09 3.52
C ARG A 45 -2.82 -6.28 2.22
N THR A 46 -3.41 -5.92 1.07
CA THR A 46 -2.73 -6.00 -0.23
C THR A 46 -1.48 -5.12 -0.28
N ALA A 47 -1.53 -3.89 0.23
CA ALA A 47 -0.38 -2.99 0.30
C ALA A 47 0.77 -3.61 1.11
N VAL A 48 0.46 -4.23 2.25
CA VAL A 48 1.43 -4.95 3.08
C VAL A 48 2.03 -6.14 2.33
N GLU A 49 1.21 -6.95 1.64
CA GLU A 49 1.69 -8.08 0.82
C GLU A 49 2.64 -7.64 -0.29
N LEU A 50 2.30 -6.58 -1.03
CA LEU A 50 3.17 -6.01 -2.06
C LEU A 50 4.49 -5.50 -1.47
N SER A 51 4.43 -4.86 -0.31
CA SER A 51 5.64 -4.42 0.39
C SER A 51 6.54 -5.59 0.76
N GLN A 52 5.99 -6.74 1.17
CA GLN A 52 6.80 -7.92 1.51
C GLN A 52 7.45 -8.56 0.27
N ARG A 53 6.78 -8.46 -0.89
CA ARG A 53 7.24 -9.07 -2.14
C ARG A 53 8.37 -8.29 -2.82
N PHE A 54 8.33 -6.96 -2.74
CA PHE A 54 9.30 -6.10 -3.44
C PHE A 54 10.13 -5.28 -2.45
N PRO A 55 11.48 -5.40 -2.43
CA PRO A 55 12.33 -4.71 -1.47
C PRO A 55 12.15 -3.19 -1.41
N PHE A 56 11.84 -2.57 -2.55
CA PHE A 56 11.66 -1.11 -2.71
C PHE A 56 10.23 -0.61 -2.47
N VAL A 57 9.25 -1.49 -2.25
CA VAL A 57 7.86 -1.10 -1.95
C VAL A 57 7.65 -1.08 -0.44
N TYR A 58 7.04 -0.01 0.06
CA TYR A 58 6.58 0.18 1.43
C TYR A 58 5.07 0.35 1.44
N ALA A 59 4.45 0.24 2.61
CA ALA A 59 3.01 0.37 2.75
C ALA A 59 2.63 1.50 3.71
N ALA A 60 1.45 2.06 3.50
CA ALA A 60 0.67 2.73 4.52
C ALA A 60 -0.65 1.96 4.70
N VAL A 61 -1.16 1.91 5.92
CA VAL A 61 -2.42 1.22 6.24
C VAL A 61 -3.39 2.20 6.90
N GLY A 62 -4.64 2.18 6.50
CA GLY A 62 -5.62 3.19 6.87
C GLY A 62 -6.97 2.95 6.24
N VAL A 63 -7.88 3.89 6.48
CA VAL A 63 -9.21 3.90 5.86
C VAL A 63 -9.47 5.30 5.33
N HIS A 64 -9.58 5.40 4.00
CA HIS A 64 -9.84 6.64 3.31
C HIS A 64 -11.26 7.13 3.65
N PRO A 65 -11.52 8.45 3.73
CA PRO A 65 -12.81 8.96 4.22
C PRO A 65 -13.99 8.59 3.34
N SER A 66 -13.76 8.38 2.04
CA SER A 66 -14.80 7.93 1.11
C SER A 66 -15.14 6.44 1.26
N ASP A 67 -14.28 5.66 1.91
CA ASP A 67 -14.34 4.21 1.99
C ASP A 67 -14.66 3.72 3.42
N CYS A 68 -14.91 4.66 4.35
CA CYS A 68 -15.23 4.35 5.74
C CYS A 68 -16.64 3.77 5.96
N GLY A 69 -17.47 3.69 4.90
CA GLY A 69 -18.84 3.20 5.01
C GLY A 69 -18.94 1.74 5.44
N GLY A 70 -17.89 0.94 5.20
CA GLY A 70 -17.80 -0.46 5.63
C GLY A 70 -17.07 -0.67 6.96
N TRP A 71 -16.75 0.39 7.69
CA TRP A 71 -15.97 0.29 8.94
C TRP A 71 -16.66 -0.61 9.97
N GLU A 72 -15.88 -1.54 10.51
CA GLU A 72 -16.21 -2.28 11.72
C GLU A 72 -15.12 -2.02 12.76
N ASP A 73 -15.48 -1.92 14.05
CA ASP A 73 -14.49 -1.69 15.12
C ASP A 73 -13.40 -2.78 15.20
N SER A 74 -13.71 -3.98 14.68
CA SER A 74 -12.76 -5.08 14.51
C SER A 74 -11.57 -4.71 13.61
N TRP A 75 -11.78 -3.83 12.61
CA TRP A 75 -10.74 -3.40 11.67
C TRP A 75 -9.62 -2.64 12.38
N LEU A 76 -9.90 -1.96 13.49
CA LEU A 76 -8.89 -1.20 14.22
C LEU A 76 -7.76 -2.09 14.73
N GLU A 77 -8.08 -3.26 15.28
CA GLU A 77 -7.08 -4.20 15.79
C GLU A 77 -6.30 -4.84 14.64
N GLU A 78 -6.94 -5.09 13.51
CA GLU A 78 -6.25 -5.59 12.32
C GLU A 78 -5.32 -4.54 11.70
N LEU A 79 -5.78 -3.31 11.54
CA LEU A 79 -4.95 -2.19 11.07
C LEU A 79 -3.78 -1.93 12.01
N ARG A 80 -3.98 -2.06 13.33
CA ARG A 80 -2.91 -1.99 14.32
C ARG A 80 -1.86 -3.09 14.12
N ALA A 81 -2.30 -4.33 13.89
CA ALA A 81 -1.41 -5.45 13.62
C ALA A 81 -0.63 -5.26 12.31
N LEU A 82 -1.30 -4.80 11.24
CA LEU A 82 -0.65 -4.47 9.98
C LEU A 82 0.36 -3.33 10.16
N ALA A 83 0.00 -2.26 10.88
CA ALA A 83 0.88 -1.13 11.13
C ALA A 83 2.17 -1.49 11.89
N ALA A 84 2.18 -2.59 12.62
CA ALA A 84 3.38 -3.09 13.29
C ALA A 84 4.37 -3.79 12.33
N CYS A 85 3.98 -4.07 11.08
CA CYS A 85 4.86 -4.69 10.11
C CYS A 85 6.03 -3.75 9.76
N PRO A 86 7.30 -4.22 9.73
CA PRO A 86 8.47 -3.36 9.54
C PRO A 86 8.49 -2.54 8.24
N LYS A 87 7.73 -2.95 7.22
CA LYS A 87 7.61 -2.28 5.93
C LYS A 87 6.42 -1.32 5.83
N VAL A 88 5.57 -1.25 6.86
CA VAL A 88 4.58 -0.18 6.99
C VAL A 88 5.26 1.05 7.58
N LYS A 89 5.13 2.20 6.92
CA LYS A 89 5.85 3.45 7.27
C LYS A 89 4.93 4.63 7.56
N ALA A 90 3.64 4.47 7.37
CA ALA A 90 2.64 5.47 7.71
C ALA A 90 1.31 4.81 8.09
N VAL A 91 0.51 5.56 8.85
CA VAL A 91 -0.92 5.31 8.97
C VAL A 91 -1.59 6.20 7.95
N GLY A 92 -2.28 5.59 7.00
CA GLY A 92 -2.85 6.27 5.85
C GLY A 92 -3.29 5.29 4.74
N GLU A 93 -4.11 5.72 3.81
CA GLU A 93 -4.60 7.10 3.74
C GLU A 93 -5.82 7.32 4.64
N ILE A 94 -5.87 8.48 5.30
CA ILE A 94 -6.91 8.92 6.25
C ILE A 94 -7.11 10.43 6.05
N GLY A 95 -8.29 10.98 6.39
CA GLY A 95 -8.55 12.42 6.26
C GLY A 95 -9.98 12.85 6.54
#